data_AF-A0A7W3JMZ4-F1
#
_entry.id   AF-A0A7W3JMZ4-F1
#
_cell.length_a   1.000
_cell.length_b   1.000
_cell.length_c   1.000
_cell.angle_alpha   90.00
_cell.angle_beta   90.00
_cell.angle_gamma   90.00
#
_symmetry.space_group_name_H-M   'P 1'
#
loop_
_entity.id
_entity.type
_entity.pdbx_description
1 polymer ?
#
loop_
_entity_poly.entity_id
_entity_poly.type
_entity_poly.pdbx_seq_one_letter_code
_entity_poly.pdbx_strand_id
1 'polypeptide(L)' 'MNAPATGSTPRTGAEAVVANAVDPARRPDVLLRKRREDGHEVSAWWLIGAFVFVSGAVIALLSFVPGGA' A
#
# COMPACT_ATOMS: atom_id res chain seq x y z
N MET A 1 -52.54 -27.41 -3.24
CA MET A 1 -51.08 -27.60 -3.17
C MET A 1 -50.42 -26.40 -2.48
N ASN A 2 -49.50 -26.71 -1.55
CA ASN A 2 -48.41 -25.92 -0.93
C ASN A 2 -48.71 -24.60 -0.19
N ALA A 3 -48.46 -24.63 1.13
CA ALA A 3 -47.94 -23.49 1.87
C ALA A 3 -46.43 -23.72 2.12
N PRO A 4 -45.55 -22.73 1.89
CA PRO A 4 -44.12 -22.89 2.12
C PRO A 4 -43.80 -22.89 3.61
N ALA A 5 -43.07 -23.92 4.07
CA ALA A 5 -42.44 -23.93 5.38
C ALA A 5 -41.22 -23.02 5.36
N THR A 6 -41.34 -21.80 5.89
CA THR A 6 -40.20 -20.93 6.14
C THR A 6 -39.59 -21.31 7.48
N GLY A 7 -38.34 -21.78 7.43
CA GLY A 7 -37.57 -22.24 8.58
C GLY A 7 -37.51 -21.24 9.72
N SER A 8 -37.69 -21.74 10.93
CA SER A 8 -37.51 -21.04 12.19
C SER A 8 -36.03 -21.00 12.58
N THR A 9 -35.27 -20.04 12.03
CA THR A 9 -34.03 -19.60 12.67
C THR A 9 -34.31 -18.38 13.53
N PRO A 10 -34.13 -18.42 14.86
CA PRO A 10 -34.42 -17.28 15.73
C PRO A 10 -33.47 -16.12 15.41
N ARG A 11 -34.04 -14.98 15.04
CA ARG A 11 -33.32 -13.71 14.85
C ARG A 11 -32.90 -13.20 16.23
N THR A 12 -31.76 -13.67 16.74
CA THR A 12 -31.17 -13.17 17.98
C THR A 12 -30.70 -11.74 17.77
N GLY A 13 -31.18 -10.84 18.63
CA GLY A 13 -31.06 -9.39 18.48
C GLY A 13 -29.62 -8.88 18.50
N ALA A 14 -29.21 -8.32 17.37
CA ALA A 14 -28.37 -7.13 17.24
C ALA A 14 -28.30 -6.75 15.74
N GLU A 15 -29.45 -6.45 15.11
CA GLU A 15 -29.41 -5.60 13.92
C GLU A 15 -29.15 -4.18 14.41
N ALA A 16 -27.87 -3.80 14.48
CA ALA A 16 -27.50 -2.41 14.66
C ALA A 16 -28.11 -1.62 13.50
N VAL A 17 -28.99 -0.67 13.81
CA VAL A 17 -29.55 0.27 12.85
C VAL A 17 -28.40 1.11 12.28
N VAL A 18 -27.89 0.72 11.12
CA VAL A 18 -26.87 1.42 10.34
C VAL A 18 -27.52 2.64 9.65
N ALA A 19 -28.01 3.61 10.43
CA ALA A 19 -28.40 4.90 9.87
C ALA A 19 -27.16 5.76 9.53
N ASN A 20 -26.01 5.43 10.13
CA ASN A 20 -24.73 6.13 9.96
C ASN A 20 -23.50 5.24 10.23
N ALA A 21 -23.62 3.91 10.09
CA ALA A 21 -22.43 3.08 10.13
C ALA A 21 -21.68 3.28 8.80
N VAL A 22 -20.75 4.24 8.83
CA VAL A 22 -19.67 4.33 7.85
C VAL A 22 -18.88 3.05 8.03
N ASP A 23 -19.22 2.05 7.21
CA ASP A 23 -18.49 0.80 7.13
C ASP A 23 -17.01 1.14 6.90
N PRO A 24 -16.11 0.80 7.85
CA PRO A 24 -14.69 1.06 7.69
C PRO A 24 -14.11 0.46 6.40
N ALA A 25 -14.73 -0.58 5.84
CA ALA A 25 -14.35 -1.18 4.56
C ALA A 25 -14.85 -0.39 3.33
N ARG A 26 -15.86 0.49 3.48
CA ARG A 26 -16.33 1.41 2.41
C ARG A 26 -15.51 2.69 2.30
N ARG A 27 -14.46 2.84 3.10
CA ARG A 27 -13.54 3.97 3.03
C ARG A 27 -12.75 3.94 1.72
N PRO A 28 -12.84 5.00 0.88
CA PRO A 28 -12.21 4.99 -0.45
C PRO A 28 -10.68 4.88 -0.38
N ASP A 29 -10.07 5.37 0.69
CA ASP A 29 -8.64 5.23 0.98
C ASP A 29 -8.24 3.77 1.29
N VAL A 30 -9.13 2.95 1.86
CA VAL A 30 -8.85 1.54 2.18
C VAL A 30 -8.82 0.68 0.91
N LEU A 31 -9.62 1.02 -0.10
CA LEU A 31 -9.67 0.28 -1.36
C LEU A 31 -8.36 0.38 -2.16
N LEU A 32 -7.62 1.49 -2.01
CA LEU A 32 -6.41 1.76 -2.79
C LEU A 32 -5.13 1.79 -1.96
N ARG A 33 -5.22 1.83 -0.62
CA ARG A 33 -4.05 1.79 0.26
C ARG A 33 -3.49 0.37 0.33
N LYS A 34 -2.47 0.10 -0.48
CA LYS A 34 -1.56 -1.05 -0.29
C LYS A 34 -0.95 -0.96 1.11
N ARG A 35 -1.33 -1.88 2.01
CA ARG A 35 -0.68 -2.03 3.31
C ARG A 35 0.71 -2.59 3.05
N ARG A 36 1.76 -1.81 3.33
CA ARG A 36 3.11 -2.35 3.50
C ARG A 36 3.21 -2.95 4.90
N GLU A 37 4.11 -3.91 5.08
CA GLU A 37 4.36 -4.44 6.42
C GLU A 37 4.79 -3.28 7.35
N ASP A 38 4.30 -3.30 8.59
CA ASP A 38 4.75 -2.35 9.60
C ASP A 38 6.27 -2.52 9.79
N GLY A 39 7.03 -1.42 9.70
CA GLY A 39 8.50 -1.44 9.74
C GLY A 39 9.20 -1.67 8.40
N HIS A 40 8.49 -1.62 7.27
CA HIS A 40 9.13 -1.68 5.95
C HIS A 40 9.88 -0.37 5.63
N GLU A 41 11.18 -0.36 5.93
CA GLU A 41 12.09 0.76 5.66
C GLU A 41 12.87 0.52 4.36
N VAL A 42 13.06 1.58 3.57
CA VAL A 42 13.93 1.52 2.39
C VAL A 42 15.38 1.42 2.87
N SER A 43 16.12 0.42 2.38
CA SER A 43 17.54 0.27 2.71
C SER A 43 18.34 1.51 2.28
N ALA A 44 19.04 2.14 3.23
CA ALA A 44 19.88 3.31 2.95
C ALA A 44 21.00 3.01 1.92
N TRP A 45 21.42 1.75 1.80
CA TRP A 45 22.42 1.33 0.82
C TRP A 45 22.00 1.58 -0.63
N TRP A 46 20.69 1.65 -0.92
CA TRP A 46 20.21 2.04 -2.25
C TRP A 46 20.59 3.48 -2.60
N LEU A 47 20.43 4.42 -1.65
CA LEU A 47 20.79 5.83 -1.86
C LEU A 47 22.31 6.01 -1.93
N ILE A 48 23.06 5.31 -1.07
CA ILE A 48 24.52 5.34 -1.07
C ILE A 48 25.05 4.78 -2.40
N GLY A 49 24.54 3.63 -2.84
CA GLY A 49 24.92 3.02 -4.11
C GLY A 49 24.62 3.92 -5.31
N ALA A 50 23.44 4.54 -5.35
CA ALA A 50 23.07 5.48 -6.40
C ALA A 50 24.01 6.69 -6.45
N PHE A 51 24.35 7.26 -5.29
CA PHE A 51 25.30 8.37 -5.20
C PHE A 51 26.68 7.98 -5.75
N VAL A 52 27.26 6.89 -5.23
CA VAL A 52 28.60 6.43 -5.65
C VAL A 52 28.63 6.11 -7.14
N PHE A 53 27.59 5.46 -7.67
CA PHE A 53 27.50 5.12 -9.09
C PHE A 53 27.45 6.37 -9.98
N VAL A 54 26.57 7.32 -9.68
CA VAL A 54 26.42 8.54 -10.48
C VAL A 54 27.69 9.39 -10.41
N SER A 55 28.26 9.59 -9.22
CA SER A 55 29.52 10.32 -9.07
C SER A 55 30.66 9.65 -9.83
N GLY A 56 30.79 8.33 -9.71
CA GLY A 56 31.80 7.56 -10.45
C GLY A 56 31.61 7.66 -11.96
N ALA A 57 30.37 7.61 -12.45
CA ALA A 57 30.07 7.78 -13.87
C ALA A 57 30.48 9.18 -14.36
N VAL A 58 30.13 10.25 -13.63
CA VAL A 58 30.53 11.62 -14.00
C VAL A 58 32.04 11.76 -14.05
N ILE A 59 32.75 11.27 -13.04
CA ILE A 59 34.23 11.30 -12.99
C ILE A 59 34.79 10.53 -14.19
N ALA A 60 34.29 9.32 -14.46
CA ALA A 60 34.73 8.52 -15.59
C ALA A 60 34.54 9.27 -16.90
N LEU A 61 33.35 9.84 -17.15
CA LEU A 61 33.07 10.62 -18.36
C LEU A 61 34.03 11.82 -18.50
N LEU A 62 34.23 12.59 -17.44
CA LEU A 62 35.13 13.74 -17.46
C LEU A 62 36.61 13.35 -17.63
N SER A 63 37.01 12.16 -17.19
CA SER A 63 38.38 11.65 -17.35
C SER A 63 38.75 11.36 -18.81
N PHE A 64 37.77 11.26 -19.71
CA PHE A 64 37.99 11.12 -21.14
C PHE A 64 38.05 12.46 -21.89
N VAL A 65 37.97 13.61 -21.19
CA VAL A 65 38.11 14.95 -21.77
C VAL A 65 39.58 15.39 -21.70
N PRO A 66 40.30 15.50 -22.84
CA PRO A 66 41.70 15.94 -22.84
C PRO A 66 41.78 17.42 -22.45
N GLY A 67 42.66 17.77 -21.49
CA GLY A 67 42.86 19.14 -21.00
C GLY A 67 42.10 19.49 -19.70
N GLY A 68 41.48 18.51 -19.04
CA GLY A 68 40.82 18.66 -17.74
C GLY A 68 41.75 18.52 -16.54
N ALA A 69 42.85 19.27 -16.50
CA ALA A 69 43.71 19.58 -15.34
C ALA A 69 44.68 20.70 -15.73
#